data_AF-A0AAD1EGX0-F1
#
_entry.id   AF-A0AAD1EGX0-F1
#
_cell.length_a   1.000
_cell.length_b   1.000
_cell.length_c   1.000
_cell.angle_alpha   90.00
_cell.angle_beta   90.00
_cell.angle_gamma   90.00
#
_symmetry.space_group_name_H-M   'P 1'
#
loop_
_entity.id
_entity.type
_entity.pdbx_description
1 polymer ?
#
loop_
_entity_poly.entity_id
_entity_poly.type
_entity_poly.pdbx_seq_one_letter_code
_entity_poly.pdbx_strand_id
1 'polypeptide(L)'
;MLATQALANPFYGVDGLRMLQEGCASTEVVAALMAADGGSDQRQLHIIDRDGRPAAFTGSACIDWSGDITGPLVSVAGNMLAGPQVVEDTLKTYLDASSLDFDERLIVAMEAGERAGGEGGS
;
A
#
# COMPACT_ATOMS: atom_id res chain seq x y z
N MET A 1 -1.68 5.51 9.95
CA MET A 1 -2.56 4.61 9.16
C MET A 1 -1.83 3.30 8.95
N LEU A 2 -2.53 2.16 8.98
CA LEU A 2 -2.00 0.86 8.59
C LEU A 2 -3.05 0.10 7.79
N ALA A 3 -2.67 -0.46 6.64
CA ALA A 3 -3.49 -1.33 5.81
C ALA A 3 -2.70 -2.61 5.46
N THR A 4 -3.37 -3.76 5.47
CA THR A 4 -2.78 -5.04 5.08
C THR A 4 -3.74 -5.79 4.16
N GLN A 5 -3.18 -6.43 3.13
CA GLN A 5 -3.90 -7.25 2.14
C GLN A 5 -2.99 -8.42 1.72
N ALA A 6 -3.47 -9.32 0.84
CA ALA A 6 -2.83 -10.60 0.49
C ALA A 6 -2.58 -11.51 1.72
N LEU A 7 -3.40 -12.56 1.85
CA LEU A 7 -3.44 -13.49 3.00
C LEU A 7 -3.23 -12.76 4.34
N ALA A 8 -4.09 -11.77 4.61
CA ALA A 8 -3.90 -10.76 5.64
C ALA A 8 -3.66 -11.37 7.04
N ASN A 9 -2.69 -10.80 7.76
CA ASN A 9 -2.40 -11.15 9.14
C ASN A 9 -3.05 -10.11 10.08
N PRO A 10 -4.11 -10.43 10.83
CA PRO A 10 -4.80 -9.47 11.69
C PRO A 10 -3.90 -8.91 12.81
N PHE A 11 -2.84 -9.62 13.18
CA PHE A 11 -1.88 -9.16 14.18
C PHE A 11 -1.03 -7.98 13.70
N TYR A 12 -0.85 -7.80 12.38
CA TYR A 12 -0.16 -6.61 11.84
C TYR A 12 -0.90 -5.33 12.18
N GLY A 13 -2.24 -5.38 12.21
CA GLY A 13 -3.06 -4.27 12.67
C GLY A 13 -2.77 -3.92 14.13
N VAL A 14 -2.77 -4.91 15.01
CA VAL A 14 -2.60 -4.68 16.46
C VAL A 14 -1.18 -4.23 16.79
N ASP A 15 -0.16 -4.98 16.36
CA ASP A 15 1.23 -4.70 16.71
C ASP A 15 1.76 -3.48 15.97
N GLY A 16 1.42 -3.33 14.69
CA GLY A 16 1.84 -2.18 13.90
C GLY A 16 1.21 -0.87 14.40
N LEU A 17 -0.08 -0.87 14.75
CA LEU A 17 -0.71 0.32 15.34
C LEU A 17 -0.14 0.66 16.71
N ARG A 18 0.18 -0.35 17.54
CA ARG A 18 0.84 -0.12 18.84
C ARG A 18 2.20 0.56 18.66
N MET A 19 3.05 0.04 17.77
CA MET A 19 4.37 0.64 17.50
C MET A 19 4.28 2.07 16.97
N LEU A 20 3.30 2.35 16.10
CA LEU A 20 3.04 3.72 15.64
C LEU A 20 2.60 4.66 16.78
N GLN A 21 1.80 4.16 17.74
CA GLN A 21 1.41 4.92 18.94
C GLN A 21 2.60 5.19 19.86
N GLU A 22 3.56 4.27 19.92
CA GLU A 22 4.83 4.43 20.64
C GLU A 22 5.82 5.38 19.93
N GLY A 23 5.55 5.72 18.67
CA GLY A 23 6.32 6.72 17.92
C GLY A 23 7.38 6.13 16.99
N CYS A 24 7.34 4.83 16.73
CA CYS A 24 8.22 4.20 15.73
C CYS A 24 7.95 4.76 14.33
N ALA A 25 9.01 4.90 13.54
CA ALA A 25 8.91 5.27 12.14
C ALA A 25 8.28 4.14 11.32
N SER A 26 7.56 4.47 10.25
CA SER A 26 6.86 3.48 9.42
C SER A 26 7.78 2.36 8.90
N THR A 27 9.02 2.68 8.53
CA THR A 27 10.03 1.70 8.08
C THR A 27 10.46 0.73 9.18
N GLU A 28 10.58 1.21 10.43
CA GLU A 28 10.92 0.38 11.59
C GLU A 28 9.78 -0.59 11.91
N VAL A 29 8.53 -0.12 11.80
CA VAL A 29 7.35 -0.97 11.99
C VAL A 29 7.29 -2.07 10.93
N VAL A 30 7.49 -1.74 9.65
CA VAL A 30 7.55 -2.74 8.57
C VAL A 30 8.63 -3.78 8.86
N ALA A 31 9.85 -3.36 9.18
CA ALA A 31 10.96 -4.27 9.46
C ALA A 31 10.66 -5.22 10.64
N ALA A 32 10.09 -4.70 11.72
CA ALA A 32 9.74 -5.51 12.89
C ALA A 32 8.63 -6.53 12.58
N LEU A 33 7.59 -6.12 11.85
CA LEU A 33 6.48 -7.02 11.49
C LEU A 33 6.96 -8.14 10.54
N MET A 34 7.81 -7.83 9.57
CA MET A 34 8.35 -8.85 8.65
C MET A 34 9.27 -9.83 9.40
N ALA A 35 10.10 -9.34 10.32
CA ALA A 35 10.98 -10.21 11.11
C ALA A 35 10.20 -11.18 12.03
N ALA A 36 8.98 -10.81 12.41
CA ALA A 36 8.12 -11.61 13.29
C ALA A 36 7.20 -12.59 12.54
N ASP A 37 6.97 -12.44 11.23
CA ASP A 37 6.08 -13.28 10.42
C ASP A 37 6.88 -14.13 9.43
N GLY A 38 7.07 -15.42 9.74
CA GLY A 38 7.70 -16.38 8.83
C GLY A 38 6.94 -16.63 7.52
N GLY A 39 5.73 -16.07 7.37
CA GLY A 39 4.93 -16.07 6.14
C GLY A 39 4.85 -14.71 5.46
N SER A 40 5.74 -13.76 5.79
CA SER A 40 5.77 -12.39 5.25
C SER A 40 5.75 -12.35 3.72
N ASP A 41 6.35 -13.34 3.05
CA ASP A 41 6.42 -13.41 1.59
C ASP A 41 5.06 -13.46 0.90
N GLN A 42 3.98 -13.77 1.62
CA GLN A 42 2.61 -13.80 1.07
C GLN A 42 1.77 -12.57 1.51
N ARG A 43 2.39 -11.55 2.12
CA ARG A 43 1.71 -10.39 2.70
C ARG A 43 1.94 -9.13 1.88
N GLN A 44 0.96 -8.22 1.90
CA GLN A 44 1.15 -6.81 1.57
C GLN A 44 0.82 -5.95 2.80
N LEU A 45 1.66 -4.95 3.05
CA LEU A 45 1.56 -4.05 4.20
C LEU A 45 1.86 -2.62 3.78
N HIS A 46 0.99 -1.69 4.18
CA HIS A 46 1.10 -0.25 3.92
C HIS A 46 0.94 0.50 5.21
N ILE A 47 1.89 1.40 5.50
CA ILE A 47 1.93 2.16 6.74
C ILE A 47 2.21 3.62 6.41
N ILE A 48 1.48 4.53 7.06
CA ILE A 48 1.85 5.95 7.13
C ILE A 48 1.95 6.32 8.60
N ASP A 49 3.12 6.77 9.03
CA ASP A 49 3.36 7.16 10.42
C ASP A 49 2.74 8.54 10.76
N ARG A 50 2.90 8.97 12.02
CA ARG A 50 2.35 10.25 12.50
C ARG A 50 2.97 11.48 11.84
N ASP A 51 4.18 11.34 11.30
CA ASP A 51 4.89 12.39 10.58
C ASP A 51 4.54 12.38 9.09
N GLY A 52 3.61 11.51 8.67
CA GLY A 52 3.19 11.37 7.29
C GLY A 52 4.17 10.58 6.42
N ARG A 53 5.14 9.87 7.00
CA ARG A 53 6.11 9.10 6.20
C ARG A 53 5.52 7.74 5.83
N PRO A 54 5.33 7.46 4.53
CA PRO A 54 4.84 6.16 4.08
C PRO A 54 5.95 5.11 4.09
N ALA A 55 5.58 3.87 4.34
CA ALA A 55 6.37 2.68 4.05
C ALA A 55 5.43 1.58 3.54
N ALA A 56 5.91 0.76 2.63
CA ALA A 56 5.16 -0.37 2.09
C ALA A 56 6.06 -1.60 1.95
N PHE A 57 5.42 -2.76 1.92
CA PHE A 57 6.05 -4.05 1.69
C PHE A 57 5.10 -4.93 0.88
N THR A 58 5.62 -5.49 -0.21
CA THR A 58 4.97 -6.56 -0.98
C THR A 58 5.84 -7.81 -0.96
N GLY A 59 5.29 -8.90 -0.44
CA GLY A 59 5.95 -10.19 -0.37
C GLY A 59 6.20 -10.82 -1.74
N SER A 60 7.30 -11.55 -1.86
CA SER A 60 7.75 -12.15 -3.14
C SER A 60 6.90 -13.33 -3.65
N ALA A 61 6.03 -13.89 -2.80
CA ALA A 61 5.14 -15.00 -3.09
C ALA A 61 3.66 -14.56 -3.23
N CYS A 62 3.40 -13.26 -3.41
CA CYS A 62 2.08 -12.80 -3.86
C CYS A 62 1.80 -13.32 -5.29
N ILE A 63 0.58 -13.78 -5.53
CA ILE A 63 0.17 -14.38 -6.81
C ILE A 63 0.02 -13.26 -7.86
N ASP A 64 0.40 -13.57 -9.10
CA ASP A 64 0.41 -12.64 -10.24
C ASP A 64 1.24 -11.37 -9.96
N TRP A 65 1.22 -10.38 -10.86
CA TRP A 65 1.98 -9.16 -10.60
C TRP A 65 1.37 -8.42 -9.41
N SER A 66 2.18 -8.24 -8.36
CA SER A 66 1.83 -7.54 -7.14
C SER A 66 2.91 -6.51 -6.85
N GLY A 67 2.52 -5.33 -6.41
CA GLY A 67 3.49 -4.29 -6.13
C GLY A 67 2.89 -3.13 -5.35
N ASP A 68 3.79 -2.28 -4.89
CA ASP A 68 3.50 -1.07 -4.14
C ASP A 68 4.35 0.10 -4.64
N ILE A 69 3.84 1.30 -4.43
CA ILE A 69 4.58 2.54 -4.62
C ILE A 69 4.15 3.57 -3.58
N THR A 70 5.09 4.38 -3.11
CA THR A 70 4.84 5.44 -2.13
C THR A 70 5.12 6.82 -2.72
N GLY A 71 4.31 7.80 -2.35
CA GLY A 71 4.53 9.21 -2.63
C GLY A 71 4.29 10.07 -1.37
N PRO A 72 4.41 11.40 -1.45
CA PRO A 72 4.16 12.27 -0.30
C PRO A 72 2.77 12.02 0.31
N LEU A 73 2.73 11.56 1.57
CA LEU A 73 1.49 11.24 2.31
C LEU A 73 0.58 10.18 1.65
N VAL A 74 1.10 9.36 0.73
CA VAL A 74 0.29 8.37 0.02
C VAL A 74 1.07 7.08 -0.21
N SER A 75 0.34 5.97 -0.20
CA SER A 75 0.87 4.67 -0.60
C SER A 75 -0.19 3.94 -1.40
N VAL A 76 0.22 3.34 -2.51
CA VAL A 76 -0.63 2.61 -3.45
C VAL A 76 -0.11 1.18 -3.53
N ALA A 77 -1.00 0.20 -3.53
CA ALA A 77 -0.69 -1.17 -3.90
C ALA A 77 -1.84 -1.86 -4.59
N GLY A 78 -1.49 -2.92 -5.29
CA GLY A 78 -2.41 -3.95 -5.70
C GLY A 78 -1.73 -5.31 -5.75
N ASN A 79 -2.57 -6.34 -5.80
CA ASN A 79 -2.20 -7.69 -6.15
C ASN A 79 -3.04 -8.11 -7.36
N MET A 80 -2.60 -9.15 -8.08
CA MET A 80 -3.27 -9.63 -9.30
C MET A 80 -3.40 -8.56 -10.40
N LEU A 81 -2.45 -7.62 -10.50
CA LEU A 81 -2.53 -6.55 -11.50
C LEU A 81 -1.88 -6.98 -12.82
N ALA A 82 -2.21 -6.29 -13.90
CA ALA A 82 -1.58 -6.51 -15.21
C ALA A 82 -0.09 -6.13 -15.26
N GLY A 83 0.41 -5.31 -14.32
CA GLY A 83 1.80 -4.87 -14.28
C GLY A 83 2.05 -3.57 -13.48
N PRO A 84 3.29 -3.07 -13.45
CA PRO A 84 3.70 -1.89 -12.69
C PRO A 84 2.97 -0.61 -13.06
N GLN A 85 2.56 -0.49 -14.33
CA GLN A 85 1.82 0.66 -14.82
C GLN A 85 0.55 0.95 -14.00
N VAL A 86 -0.06 -0.07 -13.38
CA VAL A 86 -1.29 0.09 -12.60
C VAL A 86 -1.07 0.95 -11.37
N VAL A 87 -0.05 0.63 -10.56
CA VAL A 87 0.25 1.40 -9.34
C VAL A 87 0.92 2.74 -9.67
N GLU A 88 1.70 2.80 -10.75
CA GLU A 88 2.35 4.01 -11.24
C GLU A 88 1.33 5.04 -11.73
N ASP A 89 0.38 4.64 -12.58
CA ASP A 89 -0.66 5.53 -13.11
C ASP A 89 -1.61 5.98 -12.01
N THR A 90 -1.98 5.08 -11.08
CA THR A 90 -2.78 5.43 -9.91
C THR A 90 -2.11 6.52 -9.07
N LEU A 91 -0.83 6.34 -8.72
CA LEU A 91 -0.10 7.34 -7.94
C LEU A 91 0.06 8.65 -8.71
N LYS A 92 0.41 8.57 -10.00
CA LYS A 92 0.59 9.75 -10.85
C LYS A 92 -0.69 10.57 -10.91
N THR A 93 -1.82 9.96 -11.21
CA THR A 93 -3.11 10.65 -11.29
C THR A 93 -3.51 11.25 -9.95
N TYR A 94 -3.28 10.54 -8.84
CA TYR A 94 -3.52 11.09 -7.51
C TYR A 94 -2.71 12.36 -7.24
N LEU A 95 -1.42 12.37 -7.58
CA LEU A 95 -0.55 13.54 -7.37
C LEU A 95 -0.91 14.71 -8.31
N ASP A 96 -1.23 14.42 -9.57
CA ASP A 96 -1.58 15.43 -10.58
C ASP A 96 -2.93 16.10 -10.26
N ALA A 97 -3.87 15.37 -9.63
CA ALA A 97 -5.19 15.86 -9.21
C ALA A 97 -5.18 16.60 -7.85
N SER A 98 -4.07 17.24 -7.48
CA SER A 98 -3.90 17.96 -6.21
C SER A 98 -4.86 19.14 -6.00
N SER A 99 -5.53 19.63 -7.06
CA SER A 99 -6.53 20.68 -6.99
C SER A 99 -7.95 20.19 -6.66
N LEU A 100 -8.19 18.88 -6.71
CA LEU A 100 -9.47 18.27 -6.36
C LEU A 100 -9.57 18.01 -4.86
N ASP A 101 -10.80 17.82 -4.37
CA ASP A 101 -11.02 17.34 -3.01
C ASP A 101 -10.50 15.90 -2.85
N PHE A 102 -10.25 15.49 -1.61
CA PHE A 102 -9.56 14.21 -1.31
C PHE A 102 -10.28 12.98 -1.90
N ASP A 103 -11.60 12.97 -1.83
CA ASP A 103 -12.47 11.91 -2.34
C ASP A 103 -12.48 11.87 -3.88
N GLU A 104 -12.64 13.02 -4.54
CA GLU A 104 -12.54 13.13 -5.99
C GLU A 104 -11.16 12.67 -6.49
N ARG A 105 -10.10 13.08 -5.79
CA ARG A 105 -8.71 12.68 -6.08
C ARG A 105 -8.51 11.17 -5.98
N LEU A 106 -9.17 10.52 -5.02
CA LEU A 106 -9.13 9.06 -4.89
C LEU A 106 -9.88 8.38 -6.03
N ILE A 107 -11.05 8.89 -6.42
CA ILE A 107 -11.86 8.34 -7.51
C ILE A 107 -11.09 8.37 -8.83
N VAL A 108 -10.56 9.53 -9.24
CA VAL A 108 -9.84 9.65 -10.51
C VAL A 108 -8.56 8.80 -10.55
N ALA A 109 -7.91 8.60 -9.40
CA ALA A 109 -6.75 7.73 -9.28
C ALA A 109 -7.12 6.25 -9.45
N MET A 110 -8.22 5.81 -8.84
CA MET A 110 -8.73 4.43 -8.99
C MET A 110 -9.14 4.14 -10.44
N GLU A 111 -9.80 5.07 -11.11
CA GLU A 111 -10.15 4.95 -12.54
C GLU A 111 -8.92 4.84 -13.46
N ALA A 112 -7.83 5.52 -13.10
CA ALA A 112 -6.57 5.41 -13.82
C ALA A 112 -5.94 4.02 -13.66
N GLY A 113 -5.89 3.51 -12.43
CA GLY A 113 -5.41 2.16 -12.14
C GLY A 113 -6.22 1.07 -12.85
N GLU A 114 -7.56 1.18 -12.84
CA GLU A 114 -8.45 0.24 -13.54
C GLU A 114 -8.13 0.22 -15.04
N ARG A 115 -8.02 1.38 -15.68
CA ARG A 115 -7.70 1.50 -17.12
C ARG A 115 -6.32 0.92 -17.48
N ALA A 116 -5.37 0.97 -16.55
CA ALA A 116 -4.02 0.42 -16.71
C ALA A 116 -3.96 -1.11 -16.51
N GLY A 117 -5.07 -1.74 -16.11
CA GLY A 117 -5.20 -3.19 -15.94
C GLY A 117 -5.28 -3.66 -14.48
N GLY A 118 -5.87 -2.87 -13.58
CA GLY A 118 -6.32 -3.37 -12.28
C GLY A 118 -7.51 -4.33 -12.42
N GLU A 119 -7.68 -5.28 -11.50
CA GLU A 119 -8.76 -6.27 -11.59
C GLU A 119 -10.16 -5.63 -11.47
N GLY A 120 -10.78 -5.45 -12.62
CA GLY A 120 -12.20 -5.12 -12.84
C GLY A 120 -12.68 -5.48 -14.26
N GLY A 121 -11.85 -6.15 -15.07
CA GLY A 121 -12.10 -6.35 -16.49
C GLY A 121 -11.50 -7.64 -17.06
N SER A 122 -11.97 -8.79 -16.59
CA SER A 122 -11.98 -10.05 -17.35
C SER A 122 -13.05 -11.00 -16.82
#